data_AF-A0A956N1Y7-F1
#
_entry.id   AF-A0A956N1Y7-F1
#
_cell.length_a   1.000
_cell.length_b   1.000
_cell.length_c   1.000
_cell.angle_alpha   90.00
_cell.angle_beta   90.00
_cell.angle_gamma   90.00
#
_symmetry.space_group_name_H-M   'P 1'
#
loop_
_entity.id
_entity.type
_entity.pdbx_description
1 polymer ?
#
loop_
_entity_poly.entity_id
_entity_poly.type
_entity_poly.pdbx_seq_one_letter_code
_entity_poly.pdbx_strand_id
1 'polypeptide(L)'
;MQELILSHIKVSLLLVFLLTFIITYLIIPIIIKVVNHKQLLDYPNHRSSHTQLTPTFGGISFFLSLIMILLFINNFQESNITINIVAGLTILLFTGLKDDMVVISYRAKLL
;
A
#
# COMPACT_ATOMS: atom_id res chain seq x y z
N MET A 1 -17.10 -27.20 -19.71
CA MET A 1 -17.45 -26.52 -18.44
C MET A 1 -16.22 -25.95 -17.73
N GLN A 2 -15.15 -26.75 -17.53
CA GLN A 2 -13.88 -26.25 -16.95
C GLN A 2 -13.21 -25.12 -17.76
N GLU A 3 -13.19 -25.19 -19.08
CA GLU A 3 -12.56 -24.13 -19.91
C GLU A 3 -13.26 -22.77 -19.78
N LEU A 4 -14.59 -22.77 -19.62
CA LEU A 4 -15.38 -21.55 -19.45
C LEU A 4 -15.10 -20.88 -18.09
N ILE A 5 -14.97 -21.69 -17.03
CA ILE A 5 -14.58 -21.22 -15.69
C ILE A 5 -13.17 -20.62 -15.75
N LEU A 6 -12.24 -21.29 -16.43
CA LEU A 6 -10.86 -20.82 -16.57
C LEU A 6 -10.80 -19.49 -17.34
N SER A 7 -11.61 -19.32 -18.39
CA SER A 7 -11.68 -18.04 -19.11
C SER A 7 -12.18 -16.88 -18.25
N HIS A 8 -13.21 -17.11 -17.41
CA HIS A 8 -13.72 -16.07 -16.52
C HIS A 8 -12.69 -15.65 -15.46
N ILE A 9 -11.94 -16.60 -14.90
CA ILE A 9 -10.88 -16.32 -13.92
C ILE A 9 -9.76 -15.49 -14.57
N LYS A 10 -9.31 -15.87 -15.78
CA LYS A 10 -8.27 -15.12 -16.51
C LYS A 10 -8.67 -13.67 -16.77
N VAL A 11 -9.91 -13.44 -17.19
CA VAL A 11 -10.44 -12.09 -17.43
C VAL A 11 -10.51 -11.29 -16.12
N SER A 12 -10.95 -11.91 -15.02
CA SER A 12 -10.99 -11.26 -13.71
C SER A 12 -9.59 -10.85 -13.22
N LEU A 13 -8.60 -11.74 -13.35
CA LEU A 13 -7.20 -11.44 -12.98
C LEU A 13 -6.63 -10.28 -13.79
N LEU A 14 -6.87 -10.26 -15.10
CA LEU A 14 -6.44 -9.16 -15.97
C LEU A 14 -7.09 -7.83 -15.55
N LEU A 15 -8.38 -7.84 -15.24
CA LEU A 15 -9.11 -6.67 -14.76
C LEU A 15 -8.56 -6.16 -13.43
N VAL A 16 -8.33 -7.04 -12.46
CA VAL A 16 -7.74 -6.68 -11.17
C VAL A 16 -6.34 -6.10 -11.35
N PHE A 17 -5.51 -6.69 -12.20
CA PHE A 17 -4.17 -6.17 -12.51
C PHE A 17 -4.21 -4.75 -13.07
N LEU A 18 -5.03 -4.54 -14.12
CA LEU A 18 -5.16 -3.22 -14.77
C LEU A 18 -5.73 -2.18 -13.80
N LEU A 19 -6.74 -2.55 -13.02
CA LEU A 19 -7.33 -1.66 -12.01
C LEU A 19 -6.32 -1.29 -10.92
N THR A 20 -5.55 -2.27 -10.43
CA THR A 20 -4.48 -2.03 -9.46
C THR A 20 -3.46 -1.05 -10.00
N PHE A 21 -3.01 -1.26 -11.24
CA PHE A 21 -2.06 -0.37 -11.90
C PHE A 21 -2.59 1.05 -12.02
N ILE A 22 -3.82 1.22 -12.50
CA ILE A 22 -4.45 2.55 -12.67
C ILE A 22 -4.60 3.27 -11.31
N ILE A 23 -5.12 2.57 -10.30
CA ILE A 23 -5.33 3.14 -8.96
C ILE A 23 -4.00 3.59 -8.36
N THR A 24 -2.98 2.74 -8.39
CA THR A 24 -1.65 3.09 -7.87
C THR A 24 -1.01 4.24 -8.65
N TYR A 25 -1.12 4.23 -9.99
CA TYR A 25 -0.63 5.31 -10.84
C TYR A 25 -1.26 6.67 -10.52
N LEU A 26 -2.54 6.69 -10.14
CA LEU A 26 -3.24 7.91 -9.73
C LEU A 26 -2.92 8.33 -8.28
N ILE A 27 -2.77 7.38 -7.36
CA ILE A 27 -2.51 7.66 -5.94
C ILE A 27 -1.10 8.21 -5.72
N ILE A 28 -0.08 7.65 -6.38
CA ILE A 28 1.32 8.07 -6.21
C ILE A 28 1.51 9.60 -6.38
N PRO A 29 1.09 10.24 -7.48
CA PRO A 29 1.30 11.68 -7.67
C PRO A 29 0.52 12.53 -6.65
N ILE A 30 -0.64 12.05 -6.17
CA ILE A 30 -1.39 12.73 -5.10
C ILE A 30 -0.57 12.71 -3.81
N ILE A 31 -0.02 11.55 -3.43
CA ILE A 31 0.82 11.41 -2.24
C ILE A 31 2.08 12.26 -2.37
N ILE A 32 2.76 12.26 -3.51
CA ILE A 32 3.93 13.11 -3.75
C ILE A 32 3.60 14.60 -3.53
N LYS A 33 2.45 15.08 -4.04
CA LYS A 33 2.02 16.46 -3.82
C LYS A 33 1.79 16.77 -2.34
N VAL A 34 1.14 15.86 -1.60
CA VAL A 34 0.89 16.03 -0.15
C VAL A 34 2.20 16.06 0.63
N VAL A 35 3.13 15.16 0.31
CA VAL A 35 4.44 15.06 0.95
C VAL A 35 5.26 16.33 0.72
N ASN A 36 5.30 16.82 -0.52
CA ASN A 36 5.96 18.08 -0.84
C ASN A 36 5.34 19.27 -0.10
N HIS A 37 4.00 19.33 -0.04
CA HIS A 37 3.30 20.42 0.64
C HIS A 37 3.50 20.41 2.16
N LYS A 38 3.61 19.23 2.76
CA LYS A 38 3.87 19.05 4.20
C LYS A 38 5.36 19.02 4.56
N GLN A 39 6.26 19.21 3.58
CA GLN A 39 7.72 19.15 3.74
C GLN A 39 8.22 17.84 4.38
N LEU A 40 7.52 16.74 4.10
CA LEU A 40 7.83 15.40 4.58
C LEU A 40 8.86 14.71 3.67
N LEU A 41 9.96 15.40 3.39
CA LEU A 41 11.01 14.93 2.49
C LEU A 41 12.15 14.27 3.26
N ASP A 42 12.70 13.20 2.71
CA ASP A 42 13.93 12.58 3.23
C ASP A 42 15.13 13.36 2.70
N TYR A 43 16.04 13.69 3.60
CA TYR A 43 17.28 14.37 3.27
C TYR A 43 18.38 13.34 3.07
N PRO A 44 19.13 13.40 1.95
CA PRO A 44 20.20 12.45 1.70
C PRO A 44 21.24 12.51 2.82
N ASN A 45 21.50 11.37 3.45
CA ASN A 45 22.47 11.20 4.52
C ASN A 45 23.57 10.22 4.09
N HIS A 46 24.56 10.00 4.95
CA HIS A 46 25.70 9.11 4.67
C HIS A 46 25.31 7.64 4.42
N ARG A 47 24.06 7.26 4.72
CA ARG A 47 23.48 5.93 4.48
C ARG A 47 22.47 5.92 3.32
N SER A 48 22.15 7.07 2.73
CA SER A 48 21.19 7.20 1.63
C SER A 48 21.81 6.77 0.29
N SER A 49 21.08 5.98 -0.49
CA SER A 49 21.44 5.65 -1.88
C SER A 49 20.97 6.70 -2.89
N HIS A 50 20.07 7.59 -2.47
CA HIS A 50 19.57 8.71 -3.27
C HIS A 50 20.40 9.97 -2.99
N THR A 51 20.61 10.79 -4.02
CA THR A 51 21.33 12.07 -3.93
C THR A 51 20.40 13.29 -3.92
N GLN A 52 19.11 13.09 -4.23
CA GLN A 52 18.08 14.12 -4.28
C GLN A 52 17.06 13.92 -3.15
N LEU A 53 16.35 14.99 -2.78
CA LEU A 53 15.24 14.91 -1.82
C LEU A 53 14.18 13.93 -2.32
N THR A 54 13.90 12.88 -1.56
CA THR A 54 12.87 11.89 -1.91
C THR A 54 11.66 12.00 -1.00
N PRO A 55 10.43 11.88 -1.52
CA PRO A 55 9.23 11.88 -0.69
C PRO A 55 9.24 10.68 0.26
N THR A 56 9.19 10.94 1.56
CA THR A 56 8.87 9.89 2.55
C THR A 56 7.38 9.55 2.44
N PHE A 57 6.92 8.42 2.97
CA PHE A 57 5.52 7.94 2.88
C PHE A 57 5.11 7.11 1.65
N GLY A 58 6.05 6.43 0.99
CA GLY A 58 5.72 5.41 -0.03
C GLY A 58 4.78 4.31 0.49
N GLY A 59 4.95 3.87 1.74
CA GLY A 59 4.08 2.86 2.38
C GLY A 59 2.60 3.26 2.45
N ILE A 60 2.28 4.55 2.63
CA ILE A 60 0.90 5.03 2.62
C ILE A 60 0.27 4.88 1.23
N SER A 61 1.02 5.19 0.17
CA SER A 61 0.52 5.06 -1.21
C SER A 61 0.18 3.61 -1.57
N PHE A 62 1.01 2.66 -1.10
CA PHE A 62 0.78 1.23 -1.26
C PHE A 62 -0.46 0.77 -0.49
N PHE A 63 -0.56 1.13 0.80
CA PHE A 63 -1.69 0.76 1.65
C PHE A 63 -3.04 1.26 1.12
N LEU A 64 -3.11 2.52 0.69
CA LEU A 64 -4.33 3.10 0.10
C LEU A 64 -4.74 2.38 -1.18
N SER A 65 -3.77 2.06 -2.04
CA SER A 65 -4.03 1.28 -3.25
C SER A 65 -4.58 -0.10 -2.89
N LEU A 66 -3.94 -0.80 -1.94
CA LEU A 66 -4.32 -2.14 -1.52
C LEU A 66 -5.73 -2.20 -0.94
N ILE A 67 -6.11 -1.25 -0.07
CA ILE A 67 -7.47 -1.17 0.49
C ILE A 67 -8.50 -0.92 -0.62
N MET A 68 -8.22 0.02 -1.53
CA MET A 68 -9.17 0.31 -2.62
C MET A 68 -9.44 -0.91 -3.49
N ILE A 69 -8.40 -1.69 -3.80
CA ILE A 69 -8.55 -2.93 -4.57
C ILE A 69 -9.30 -4.00 -3.77
N LEU A 70 -8.97 -4.17 -2.49
CA LEU A 70 -9.67 -5.12 -1.62
C LEU A 70 -11.15 -4.80 -1.51
N LEU A 71 -11.53 -3.53 -1.36
CA LEU A 71 -12.93 -3.11 -1.34
C LEU A 71 -13.63 -3.38 -2.68
N PHE A 72 -12.96 -3.13 -3.80
CA PHE A 72 -13.51 -3.40 -5.14
C PHE A 72 -13.76 -4.89 -5.37
N ILE A 73 -12.86 -5.76 -4.93
CA ILE A 73 -12.99 -7.22 -5.04
C ILE A 73 -14.01 -7.76 -4.01
N ASN A 74 -14.07 -7.19 -2.82
CA ASN A 74 -14.92 -7.72 -1.75
C ASN A 74 -16.42 -7.48 -1.96
N ASN A 75 -16.81 -6.59 -2.87
CA ASN A 75 -18.20 -6.52 -3.34
C ASN A 75 -18.70 -7.86 -3.91
N PHE A 76 -17.81 -8.81 -4.20
CA PHE A 76 -18.15 -10.15 -4.69
C PHE A 76 -18.23 -11.23 -3.59
N GLN A 77 -17.97 -10.93 -2.31
CA GLN A 77 -17.95 -11.95 -1.24
C GLN A 77 -18.43 -11.43 0.14
N GLU A 78 -19.51 -12.00 0.68
CA GLU A 78 -20.06 -11.71 2.03
C GLU A 78 -19.20 -12.24 3.20
N SER A 79 -17.88 -12.36 3.05
CA SER A 79 -17.03 -12.95 4.09
C SER A 79 -16.34 -11.89 4.95
N ASN A 80 -16.37 -12.08 6.28
CA ASN A 80 -15.67 -11.23 7.26
C ASN A 80 -14.12 -11.25 7.11
N ILE A 81 -13.59 -12.07 6.20
CA ILE A 81 -12.15 -12.23 5.97
C ILE A 81 -11.50 -10.91 5.54
N THR A 82 -12.16 -10.16 4.65
CA THR A 82 -11.63 -8.89 4.15
C THR A 82 -11.47 -7.86 5.28
N ILE A 83 -12.42 -7.83 6.22
CA ILE A 83 -12.36 -6.92 7.38
C ILE A 83 -11.14 -7.26 8.24
N ASN A 84 -10.87 -8.54 8.49
CA ASN A 84 -9.71 -8.99 9.25
C ASN A 84 -8.39 -8.63 8.55
N ILE A 85 -8.32 -8.80 7.23
CA ILE A 85 -7.14 -8.42 6.43
C ILE A 85 -6.91 -6.90 6.50
N VAL A 86 -7.95 -6.10 6.29
CA VAL A 86 -7.85 -4.64 6.37
C VAL A 86 -7.41 -4.20 7.77
N ALA A 87 -7.94 -4.82 8.83
CA ALA A 87 -7.52 -4.55 10.21
C ALA A 87 -6.04 -4.87 10.42
N GLY A 88 -5.56 -6.04 9.98
CA GLY A 88 -4.16 -6.44 10.07
C GLY A 88 -3.22 -5.51 9.29
N LEU A 89 -3.59 -5.14 8.06
CA LEU A 89 -2.83 -4.20 7.23
C LEU A 89 -2.76 -2.81 7.88
N THR A 90 -3.83 -2.38 8.54
CA THR A 90 -3.88 -1.09 9.23
C THR A 90 -2.90 -1.09 10.40
N ILE A 91 -2.88 -2.15 11.20
CA ILE A 91 -1.90 -2.31 12.29
C ILE A 91 -0.48 -2.30 11.74
N LEU A 92 -0.21 -3.06 10.67
CA LEU A 92 1.10 -3.11 10.02
C LEU A 92 1.57 -1.72 9.55
N LEU A 93 0.68 -0.95 8.91
CA LEU A 93 0.98 0.41 8.47
C LEU A 93 1.38 1.29 9.64
N PHE A 94 0.58 1.34 10.70
CA PHE A 94 0.87 2.21 11.84
C PHE A 94 2.13 1.78 12.60
N THR A 95 2.37 0.48 12.73
CA THR A 95 3.62 -0.02 13.32
C THR A 95 4.83 0.38 12.49
N GLY A 96 4.76 0.27 11.16
CA GLY A 96 5.82 0.71 10.25
C GLY A 96 6.05 2.23 10.31
N LEU A 97 4.97 3.03 10.26
CA LEU A 97 5.06 4.48 10.39
C LEU A 97 5.65 4.91 11.74
N LYS A 98 5.30 4.22 12.83
CA LYS A 98 5.85 4.49 14.15
C LYS A 98 7.34 4.16 14.24
N ASP A 99 7.78 3.06 13.62
CA ASP A 99 9.20 2.66 13.54
C ASP A 99 10.03 3.64 12.71
N ASP A 100 9.46 4.20 11.64
CA ASP A 100 10.12 5.23 10.84
C ASP A 100 10.23 6.57 11.59
N MET A 101 9.28 6.89 12.49
CA MET A 101 9.24 8.16 13.21
C MET A 101 9.93 8.16 14.58
N VAL A 102 10.12 7.00 15.20
CA VAL A 102 10.69 6.86 16.54
C VAL A 102 11.88 5.91 16.47
N VAL A 103 13.02 6.28 17.05
CA VAL A 103 14.14 5.33 17.23
C VAL A 103 13.73 4.31 18.29
N ILE A 104 13.04 3.24 17.87
CA ILE A 104 12.59 2.17 18.76
C ILE A 104 13.76 1.21 19.01
N SER A 105 13.95 0.80 20.27
CA SER A 105 14.96 -0.22 20.59
C SER A 105 14.61 -1.57 19.93
N TYR A 106 15.64 -2.32 19.47
CA TYR A 106 15.47 -3.61 18.79
C TYR A 106 14.58 -4.62 19.54
N ARG A 107 14.52 -4.53 20.87
CA ARG A 107 13.69 -5.42 21.72
C ARG A 107 12.19 -5.14 21.58
N ALA A 108 11.80 -3.88 21.45
CA ALA A 108 10.41 -3.48 21.24
C ALA A 108 9.97 -3.59 19.78
N LYS A 109 10.89 -3.97 18.86
CA LYS A 109 10.59 -4.27 17.46
C LYS A 109 10.24 -5.75 17.23
N LEU A 110 10.70 -6.62 18.12
CA LEU A 110 10.49 -8.07 18.07
C LEU A 110 9.28 -8.54 18.89
N LEU A 111 8.83 -7.71 19.84
CA LEU A 111 7.67 -7.94 20.71
C LEU A 111 6.48 -7.13 20.20
#